data_AF-A0A357YPP1-F1
#
_entry.id   AF-A0A357YPP1-F1
#
_cell.length_a   1.000
_cell.length_b   1.000
_cell.length_c   1.000
_cell.angle_alpha   90.00
_cell.angle_beta   90.00
_cell.angle_gamma   90.00
#
_symmetry.space_group_name_H-M   'P 1'
#
loop_
_entity.id
_entity.type
_entity.pdbx_description
1 polymer ?
#
loop_
_entity_poly.entity_id
_entity_poly.type
_entity_poly.pdbx_seq_one_letter_code
_entity_poly.pdbx_strand_id
1 'polypeptide(L)'
;MVDRLMQRMDRHLFSTKYFHCTMKSANLSIRAWALIQNFAPLNPWTIKQKGYVSSFERVNEFKYHENWLHNLLISDSLGGLQTGPPNPL
;
A
#
# COMPACT_ATOMS: atom_id res chain seq x y z
N MET A 1 -6.22 16.42 -3.49
CA MET A 1 -7.61 15.90 -3.44
C MET A 1 -7.58 14.44 -3.02
N VAL A 2 -7.91 14.19 -1.77
CA VAL A 2 -8.11 12.84 -1.21
C VAL A 2 -9.40 12.22 -1.77
N ASP A 3 -10.33 13.04 -2.25
CA ASP A 3 -11.66 12.65 -2.73
C ASP A 3 -11.61 11.57 -3.82
N ARG A 4 -10.77 11.75 -4.85
CA ARG A 4 -10.64 10.76 -5.94
C ARG A 4 -10.09 9.43 -5.45
N LEU A 5 -9.22 9.46 -4.44
CA LEU A 5 -8.69 8.25 -3.81
C LEU A 5 -9.79 7.54 -3.00
N MET A 6 -10.56 8.30 -2.22
CA MET A 6 -11.69 7.77 -1.45
C MET A 6 -12.79 7.20 -2.34
N GLN A 7 -13.09 7.82 -3.47
CA GLN A 7 -14.02 7.29 -4.47
C GLN A 7 -13.54 5.98 -5.13
N ARG A 8 -12.23 5.76 -5.23
CA ARG A 8 -11.68 4.47 -5.70
C ARG A 8 -11.75 3.41 -4.60
N MET A 9 -11.54 3.82 -3.34
CA MET A 9 -11.69 2.94 -2.18
C MET A 9 -13.12 2.46 -2.04
N ASP A 10 -14.11 3.35 -2.16
CA ASP A 10 -15.53 3.00 -2.08
C ASP A 10 -15.92 1.97 -3.16
N ARG A 11 -15.46 2.14 -4.40
CA ARG A 11 -15.67 1.13 -5.46
C ARG A 11 -15.03 -0.22 -5.16
N HIS A 12 -13.85 -0.24 -4.55
CA HIS A 12 -13.19 -1.48 -4.11
C HIS A 12 -13.99 -2.17 -3.01
N LEU A 13 -14.46 -1.39 -2.03
CA LEU A 13 -15.30 -1.89 -0.96
C LEU A 13 -16.61 -2.45 -1.53
N PHE A 14 -17.32 -1.69 -2.37
CA PHE A 14 -18.54 -2.16 -3.02
C PHE A 14 -18.33 -3.52 -3.75
N SER A 15 -17.24 -3.65 -4.51
CA SER A 15 -16.91 -4.87 -5.27
C SER A 15 -16.60 -6.07 -4.35
N THR A 16 -16.04 -5.82 -3.18
CA THR A 16 -15.77 -6.85 -2.15
C THR A 16 -16.95 -7.08 -1.21
N LYS A 17 -18.11 -6.47 -1.50
CA LYS A 17 -19.28 -6.42 -0.64
C LYS A 17 -18.93 -5.88 0.75
N TYR A 18 -18.20 -4.78 0.78
CA TYR A 18 -17.72 -4.05 1.96
C TYR A 18 -16.97 -4.98 2.93
N PHE A 19 -17.49 -5.12 4.15
CA PHE A 19 -16.85 -5.85 5.25
C PHE A 19 -17.56 -7.15 5.58
N HIS A 20 -18.11 -7.84 4.58
CA HIS A 20 -18.69 -9.15 4.81
C HIS A 20 -17.62 -10.19 5.16
N CYS A 21 -17.99 -11.14 6.03
CA CYS A 21 -17.14 -12.13 6.70
C CYS A 21 -16.59 -11.64 8.05
N THR A 22 -15.27 -11.46 8.20
CA THR A 22 -14.61 -11.18 9.47
C THR A 22 -13.81 -9.88 9.41
N MET A 23 -13.64 -9.22 10.56
CA MET A 23 -12.78 -8.03 10.69
C MET A 23 -11.35 -8.30 10.21
N LYS A 24 -10.83 -9.52 10.42
CA LYS A 24 -9.51 -9.93 9.92
C LYS A 24 -9.45 -9.88 8.39
N SER A 25 -10.46 -10.42 7.70
CA SER A 25 -10.55 -10.38 6.24
C SER A 25 -10.71 -8.95 5.72
N ALA A 26 -11.54 -8.15 6.38
CA ALA A 26 -11.72 -6.73 6.04
C ALA A 26 -10.41 -5.94 6.15
N ASN A 27 -9.66 -6.13 7.24
CA ASN A 27 -8.36 -5.51 7.44
C ASN A 27 -7.34 -5.92 6.38
N LEU A 28 -7.27 -7.21 6.04
CA LEU A 28 -6.37 -7.69 4.98
C LEU A 28 -6.76 -7.12 3.60
N SER A 29 -8.05 -7.04 3.29
CA SER A 29 -8.55 -6.46 2.03
C SER A 29 -8.17 -4.98 1.90
N ILE A 30 -8.44 -4.16 2.94
CA ILE A 30 -8.08 -2.73 2.92
C ILE A 30 -6.56 -2.56 2.89
N ARG A 31 -5.80 -3.35 3.68
CA ARG A 31 -4.34 -3.28 3.68
C ARG A 31 -3.77 -3.58 2.30
N ALA A 32 -4.24 -4.64 1.64
CA ALA A 32 -3.82 -4.98 0.29
C ALA A 32 -4.13 -3.86 -0.70
N TRP A 33 -5.34 -3.29 -0.63
CA TRP A 33 -5.72 -2.15 -1.47
C TRP A 33 -4.80 -0.94 -1.26
N ALA A 34 -4.49 -0.61 -0.01
CA ALA A 34 -3.62 0.52 0.34
C ALA A 34 -2.18 0.30 -0.15
N LEU A 35 -1.63 -0.91 0.00
CA LEU A 35 -0.30 -1.27 -0.49
C LEU A 35 -0.22 -1.09 -2.02
N ILE A 36 -1.23 -1.55 -2.75
CA ILE A 36 -1.29 -1.37 -4.21
C ILE A 36 -1.33 0.11 -4.56
N GLN A 37 -2.17 0.94 -3.92
CA GLN A 37 -2.22 2.37 -4.23
C GLN A 37 -0.90 3.11 -3.94
N ASN A 38 -0.11 2.65 -2.98
CA ASN A 38 1.17 3.26 -2.60
C ASN A 38 2.32 2.84 -3.51
N PHE A 39 2.44 1.54 -3.82
CA PHE A 39 3.60 0.97 -4.51
C PHE A 39 3.40 0.68 -5.99
N ALA A 40 2.16 0.63 -6.49
CA ALA A 40 1.93 0.46 -7.92
C ALA A 40 2.54 1.62 -8.72
N PRO A 41 3.08 1.34 -9.91
CA PRO A 41 3.67 2.36 -10.75
C PRO A 41 2.60 3.36 -11.18
N LEU A 42 2.96 4.63 -11.17
CA LEU A 42 2.15 5.70 -11.74
C LEU A 42 2.10 5.57 -13.26
N ASN A 43 1.25 6.39 -13.89
CA ASN A 43 1.21 6.48 -15.35
C ASN A 43 2.63 6.72 -15.92
N PRO A 44 3.10 5.94 -16.91
CA PRO A 44 4.42 6.11 -17.53
C PRO A 44 4.75 7.55 -17.92
N TRP A 45 3.75 8.31 -18.37
CA TRP A 45 3.93 9.72 -18.70
C TRP A 45 4.28 10.57 -17.47
N THR A 46 3.61 10.32 -16.34
CA THR A 46 3.91 10.97 -15.06
C THR A 46 5.29 10.60 -14.55
N ILE A 47 5.68 9.33 -14.66
CA ILE A 47 7.01 8.85 -14.27
C ILE A 47 8.09 9.61 -15.06
N LYS A 48 7.92 9.70 -16.38
CA LYS A 48 8.87 10.43 -17.25
C LYS A 48 8.99 11.91 -16.91
N GLN A 49 7.90 12.57 -16.50
CA GLN A 49 7.91 13.99 -16.17
C GLN A 49 8.40 14.31 -14.77
N LYS A 50 8.12 13.43 -13.80
CA LYS A 50 8.30 13.73 -12.38
C LYS A 50 9.44 12.95 -11.73
N GLY A 51 9.92 11.89 -12.37
CA GLY A 51 11.09 11.11 -11.92
C GLY A 51 10.80 10.06 -10.84
N TYR A 52 9.63 10.08 -10.18
CA TYR A 52 9.23 9.05 -9.23
C TYR A 52 8.33 7.99 -9.88
N VAL A 53 8.52 6.73 -9.48
CA VAL A 53 7.80 5.57 -10.01
C VAL A 53 6.46 5.36 -9.30
N SER A 54 6.42 5.60 -7.98
CA SER A 54 5.27 5.28 -7.12
C SER A 54 4.85 6.44 -6.22
N SER A 55 3.62 6.38 -5.69
CA SER A 55 3.15 7.38 -4.72
C SER A 55 3.97 7.37 -3.43
N PHE A 56 4.46 6.18 -3.03
CA PHE A 56 5.35 6.01 -1.89
C PHE A 56 6.66 6.79 -2.06
N GLU A 57 7.36 6.61 -3.18
CA GLU A 57 8.62 7.30 -3.49
C GLU A 57 8.41 8.82 -3.56
N ARG A 58 7.26 9.26 -4.09
CA ARG A 58 6.91 10.69 -4.14
C ARG A 58 6.81 11.34 -2.75
N VAL A 59 6.29 10.65 -1.75
CA VAL A 59 6.03 11.22 -0.42
C VAL A 59 7.21 11.01 0.53
N ASN A 60 7.90 9.87 0.42
CA ASN A 60 8.98 9.51 1.34
C ASN A 60 10.37 9.89 0.80
N GLU A 61 10.49 10.20 -0.49
CA GLU A 61 11.75 10.56 -1.16
C GLU A 61 12.81 9.44 -1.18
N PHE A 62 12.44 8.21 -0.81
CA PHE A 62 13.27 7.02 -0.93
C PHE A 62 12.51 5.84 -1.53
N LYS A 63 13.26 4.81 -1.95
CA LYS A 63 12.73 3.51 -2.40
C LYS A 63 13.55 2.38 -1.81
N TYR A 64 12.92 1.23 -1.56
CA TYR A 64 13.63 0.04 -1.07
C TYR A 64 14.42 -0.66 -2.18
N HIS A 65 13.86 -0.69 -3.39
CA HIS A 65 14.37 -1.39 -4.55
C HIS A 65 13.90 -0.68 -5.84
N GLU A 66 14.62 -0.87 -6.95
CA GLU A 66 14.26 -0.26 -8.24
C GLU A 66 12.98 -0.86 -8.85
N ASN A 67 12.80 -2.17 -8.67
CA ASN A 67 11.58 -2.85 -9.08
C ASN A 67 10.43 -2.58 -8.10
N TRP A 68 9.34 -1.97 -8.60
CA TRP A 68 8.15 -1.62 -7.83
C TRP A 68 7.51 -2.83 -7.10
N LEU A 69 7.53 -4.01 -7.73
CA LEU A 69 6.94 -5.22 -7.14
C LEU A 69 7.72 -5.67 -5.91
N HIS A 70 9.05 -5.51 -5.93
CA HIS A 70 9.87 -5.81 -4.76
C HIS A 70 9.57 -4.85 -3.60
N ASN A 71 9.33 -3.56 -3.88
CA ASN A 71 8.92 -2.60 -2.85
C ASN A 71 7.59 -3.00 -2.19
N LEU A 72 6.63 -3.48 -2.99
CA LEU A 72 5.37 -4.01 -2.49
C LEU A 72 5.59 -5.24 -1.60
N LEU A 73 6.37 -6.22 -2.06
CA LEU A 73 6.65 -7.44 -1.30
C LEU A 73 7.38 -7.15 0.01
N ILE A 74 8.36 -6.26 0.01
CA ILE A 74 9.07 -5.82 1.22
C ILE A 74 8.10 -5.20 2.23
N SER A 75 7.17 -4.36 1.75
CA SER A 75 6.21 -3.66 2.60
C SER A 75 5.05 -4.55 3.10
N ASP A 76 4.69 -5.59 2.34
CA ASP A 76 3.70 -6.58 2.75
C ASP A 76 4.30 -7.60 3.73
N SER A 77 5.53 -8.04 3.46
CA SER A 77 6.29 -8.87 4.37
C SER A 77 6.35 -8.17 5.72
N LEU A 78 6.02 -8.89 6.79
CA LEU A 78 6.15 -8.42 8.18
C LEU A 78 7.62 -8.14 8.58
N GLY A 79 8.51 -7.87 7.61
CA GLY A 79 9.97 -7.74 7.70
C GLY A 79 10.50 -6.59 8.55
N GLY A 80 9.70 -6.11 9.49
CA GLY A 80 10.08 -5.18 10.55
C GLY A 80 9.35 -5.40 11.88
N LEU A 81 8.52 -6.44 12.03
CA LEU A 81 7.99 -6.81 13.36
C LEU A 81 9.14 -7.44 14.17
N GLN A 82 10.05 -6.60 14.66
CA GLN A 82 10.79 -6.94 15.86
C GLN A 82 9.74 -7.01 16.95
N THR A 83 9.31 -8.22 17.31
CA THR A 83 8.80 -8.43 18.66
C THR A 83 9.90 -7.92 19.57
N GLY A 84 9.72 -6.74 20.17
CA GLY A 84 10.65 -6.24 21.17
C GLY A 84 10.91 -7.34 22.21
N PRO A 85 12.08 -7.31 22.88
CA PRO A 85 12.38 -8.33 23.88
C PRO A 85 11.19 -8.48 24.83
N PRO A 86 10.78 -9.71 25.18
CA PRO A 86 9.65 -9.94 26.06
C PRO A 86 9.87 -9.13 27.35
N ASN A 87 8.81 -8.44 27.79
CA ASN A 87 8.84 -7.61 28.99
C ASN A 87 9.42 -8.45 30.15
N PRO A 88 10.53 -8.03 30.79
CA PRO A 88 11.06 -8.77 31.94
C PRO A 88 10.01 -8.71 33.05
N LEU A 89 9.54 -9.88 33.47
CA LEU A 89 8.62 -10.06 34.60
C LEU A 89 9.26 -9.58 35.91
#